data_AF-A0A2E4W026-F1
#
_entry.id   AF-A0A2E4W026-F1
#
_cell.length_a   1.000
_cell.length_b   1.000
_cell.length_c   1.000
_cell.angle_alpha   90.00
_cell.angle_beta   90.00
_cell.angle_gamma   90.00
#
_symmetry.space_group_name_H-M   'P 1'
#
loop_
_entity.id
_entity.type
_entity.pdbx_description
1 polymer ?
#
loop_
_entity_poly.entity_id
_entity_poly.type
_entity_poly.pdbx_seq_one_letter_code
_entity_poly.pdbx_strand_id
1 'polypeptide(L)'
;MFFWFAGLSFLIVAKVFVSPMIDYRLVVLGAVLPTVEMYIGGPWVLHSLVSPVAVMSIVMIVFTGRRLRQRKWLGLPIGMFLYLVLDRAWTRTTMFWWPFSGIDIRNLDNPNWESAATLMFMEIIGLVAIAYSVKTYKLFDKDERSLFFTKGHIKRTNMSRKE
;
A
#
# COMPACT_ATOMS: atom_id res chain seq x y z
N MET A 1 -4.49 -8.13 9.20
CA MET A 1 -3.28 -7.60 8.55
C MET A 1 -3.33 -6.10 8.25
N PHE A 2 -4.29 -5.36 8.79
CA PHE A 2 -4.58 -4.00 8.35
C PHE A 2 -3.48 -3.01 8.72
N PHE A 3 -3.04 -2.99 9.99
CA PHE A 3 -2.05 -2.01 10.45
C PHE A 3 -0.67 -2.30 9.88
N TRP A 4 -0.32 -3.57 9.67
CA TRP A 4 0.91 -3.97 8.98
C TRP A 4 1.02 -3.28 7.61
N PHE A 5 0.04 -3.50 6.72
CA PHE A 5 0.07 -2.91 5.38
C PHE A 5 -0.09 -1.40 5.41
N ALA A 6 -1.03 -0.86 6.20
CA ALA A 6 -1.25 0.58 6.28
C ALA A 6 -0.03 1.33 6.83
N GLY A 7 0.53 0.85 7.93
CA GLY A 7 1.66 1.48 8.61
C GLY A 7 2.95 1.42 7.82
N LEU A 8 3.32 0.23 7.34
CA LEU A 8 4.57 0.07 6.60
C LEU A 8 4.51 0.72 5.22
N SER A 9 3.40 0.61 4.48
CA SER A 9 3.30 1.27 3.17
C SER A 9 3.44 2.79 3.29
N PHE A 10 2.75 3.39 4.27
CA PHE A 10 2.88 4.81 4.57
C PHE A 10 4.33 5.18 4.90
N LEU A 11 4.92 4.45 5.86
CA LEU A 11 6.26 4.77 6.36
C LEU A 11 7.34 4.60 5.28
N ILE A 12 7.31 3.50 4.53
CA ILE A 12 8.25 3.22 3.44
C ILE A 12 8.15 4.31 2.37
N VAL A 13 6.94 4.63 1.88
CA VAL A 13 6.77 5.65 0.85
C VAL A 13 7.20 7.03 1.37
N ALA A 14 6.84 7.38 2.60
CA ALA A 14 7.19 8.67 3.18
C ALA A 14 8.71 8.84 3.36
N LYS A 15 9.43 7.76 3.67
CA LYS A 15 10.89 7.76 3.80
C LYS A 15 11.64 7.69 2.47
N VAL A 16 11.13 6.91 1.51
CA VAL A 16 11.81 6.71 0.21
C VAL A 16 11.56 7.88 -0.73
N PHE A 17 10.31 8.34 -0.85
CA PHE A 17 9.97 9.37 -1.84
C PHE A 17 10.15 10.81 -1.34
N VAL A 18 10.05 11.04 -0.01
CA VAL A 18 10.24 12.36 0.63
C VAL A 18 9.56 13.49 -0.14
N SER A 19 8.30 13.28 -0.55
CA SER A 19 7.60 14.16 -1.49
C SER A 19 6.25 14.64 -0.95
N PRO A 20 6.06 15.95 -0.71
CA PRO A 20 4.81 16.49 -0.17
C PRO A 20 3.64 16.43 -1.16
N MET A 21 3.91 16.01 -2.40
CA MET A 21 2.91 15.96 -3.47
C MET A 21 2.25 14.58 -3.62
N ILE A 22 2.72 13.59 -2.86
CA ILE A 22 2.12 12.25 -2.84
C ILE A 22 0.88 12.28 -1.94
N ASP A 23 -0.24 11.74 -2.44
CA ASP A 23 -1.41 11.46 -1.60
C ASP A 23 -1.19 10.13 -0.88
N TYR A 24 -0.65 10.21 0.34
CA TYR A 24 -0.31 9.06 1.17
C TYR A 24 -1.54 8.23 1.57
N ARG A 25 -2.75 8.80 1.51
CA ARG A 25 -3.98 8.04 1.77
C ARG A 25 -4.22 7.04 0.64
N LEU A 26 -3.97 7.42 -0.61
CA LEU A 26 -4.11 6.51 -1.74
C LEU A 26 -3.08 5.37 -1.69
N VAL A 27 -1.88 5.65 -1.19
CA VAL A 27 -0.87 4.61 -0.91
C VAL A 27 -1.39 3.60 0.11
N VAL A 28 -1.88 4.09 1.25
CA VAL A 28 -2.45 3.22 2.29
C VAL A 28 -3.64 2.44 1.76
N LEU A 29 -4.55 3.09 1.02
CA LEU A 29 -5.70 2.43 0.40
C LEU A 29 -5.24 1.33 -0.56
N GLY A 30 -4.27 1.60 -1.43
CA GLY A 30 -3.74 0.61 -2.36
C GLY A 30 -3.06 -0.57 -1.67
N ALA A 31 -2.37 -0.32 -0.55
CA ALA A 31 -1.72 -1.36 0.22
C ALA A 31 -2.71 -2.23 1.01
N VAL A 32 -3.84 -1.68 1.43
CA VAL A 32 -4.87 -2.42 2.18
C VAL A 32 -5.87 -3.11 1.26
N LEU A 33 -6.13 -2.57 0.07
CA LEU A 33 -7.17 -3.06 -0.85
C LEU A 33 -7.11 -4.58 -1.10
N PRO A 34 -5.94 -5.21 -1.35
CA PRO A 34 -5.86 -6.66 -1.56
C PRO A 34 -6.26 -7.50 -0.34
N THR A 35 -6.15 -6.97 0.88
CA THR A 35 -6.58 -7.70 2.09
C THR A 35 -8.09 -7.97 2.10
N VAL A 36 -8.89 -7.17 1.39
CA VAL A 36 -10.34 -7.37 1.27
C VAL A 36 -10.66 -8.71 0.63
N GLU A 37 -9.87 -9.15 -0.36
CA GLU A 37 -10.04 -10.48 -0.98
C GLU A 37 -9.93 -11.59 0.05
N MET A 38 -9.03 -11.48 1.04
CA MET A 38 -8.85 -12.50 2.06
C MET A 38 -10.11 -12.69 2.92
N TYR A 39 -10.93 -11.65 3.10
CA TYR A 39 -12.17 -11.72 3.87
C TYR A 39 -13.35 -12.32 3.10
N ILE A 40 -13.27 -12.42 1.77
CA ILE A 40 -14.34 -12.91 0.89
C ILE A 40 -14.01 -14.25 0.21
N GLY A 41 -12.98 -14.97 0.70
CA GLY A 41 -12.58 -16.29 0.18
C GLY A 41 -11.49 -16.24 -0.90
N GLY A 42 -10.70 -15.16 -0.93
CA GLY A 42 -9.42 -15.07 -1.65
C GLY A 42 -8.32 -15.97 -1.06
N PRO A 43 -7.08 -15.91 -1.59
CA PRO A 43 -6.52 -14.88 -2.46
C PRO A 43 -6.94 -15.01 -3.94
N TRP A 44 -7.27 -13.89 -4.60
CA TRP A 44 -7.58 -13.84 -6.03
C TRP A 44 -6.67 -12.82 -6.74
N VAL A 45 -7.14 -12.22 -7.82
CA VAL A 45 -6.35 -11.45 -8.79
C VAL A 45 -5.49 -10.35 -8.15
N LEU A 46 -5.90 -9.74 -7.03
CA LEU A 46 -5.11 -8.67 -6.39
C LEU A 46 -3.78 -9.12 -5.78
N HIS A 47 -3.56 -10.43 -5.63
CA HIS A 47 -2.28 -11.00 -5.19
C HIS A 47 -1.32 -11.31 -6.35
N SER A 48 -1.75 -11.06 -7.60
CA SER A 48 -0.90 -11.14 -8.78
C SER A 48 -0.25 -9.80 -9.11
N LEU A 49 0.95 -9.85 -9.70
CA LEU A 49 1.65 -8.70 -10.27
C LEU A 49 0.83 -7.98 -11.35
N VAL A 50 -0.05 -8.69 -12.06
CA VAL A 50 -0.87 -8.08 -13.13
C VAL A 50 -1.81 -7.01 -12.60
N SER A 51 -2.30 -7.16 -11.38
CA SER A 51 -3.26 -6.23 -10.75
C SER A 51 -2.70 -4.82 -10.56
N PRO A 52 -1.59 -4.61 -9.83
CA PRO A 52 -1.04 -3.27 -9.68
C PRO A 52 -0.54 -2.69 -11.00
N VAL A 53 -0.05 -3.52 -11.93
CA VAL A 53 0.33 -3.08 -13.29
C VAL A 53 -0.91 -2.58 -14.06
N ALA A 54 -2.00 -3.32 -14.06
CA ALA A 54 -3.25 -2.93 -14.73
C ALA A 54 -3.81 -1.64 -14.13
N VAL A 55 -3.84 -1.52 -12.79
CA VAL A 55 -4.28 -0.29 -12.11
C VAL A 55 -3.37 0.89 -12.48
N MET A 56 -2.06 0.70 -12.52
CA MET A 56 -1.13 1.75 -12.96
C MET A 56 -1.40 2.17 -14.41
N SER A 57 -1.56 1.22 -15.33
CA SER A 57 -1.88 1.50 -16.73
C SER A 57 -3.20 2.26 -16.88
N ILE A 58 -4.24 1.85 -16.14
CA ILE A 58 -5.53 2.56 -16.11
C ILE A 58 -5.34 4.01 -15.63
N VAL A 59 -4.61 4.22 -14.54
CA VAL A 59 -4.31 5.57 -14.02
C VAL A 59 -3.60 6.42 -15.08
N MET A 60 -2.62 5.85 -15.79
CA MET A 60 -1.90 6.58 -16.83
C MET A 60 -2.82 6.98 -17.98
N ILE A 61 -3.63 6.04 -18.47
CA ILE A 61 -4.55 6.24 -19.61
C ILE A 61 -5.65 7.26 -19.24
N VAL A 62 -6.37 7.04 -18.14
CA VAL A 62 -7.53 7.86 -17.72
C VAL A 62 -7.14 9.31 -17.44
N PHE A 63 -5.93 9.53 -16.91
CA PHE A 63 -5.46 10.88 -16.58
C PHE A 63 -4.42 11.42 -17.57
N THR A 64 -4.36 10.89 -18.79
CA THR A 64 -3.49 11.39 -19.87
C THR A 64 -3.64 12.91 -20.05
N GLY A 65 -2.52 13.63 -20.13
CA GLY A 65 -2.48 15.09 -20.21
C GLY A 65 -2.78 15.83 -18.88
N ARG A 66 -3.19 15.12 -17.82
CA ARG A 66 -3.52 15.70 -16.50
C ARG A 66 -2.46 15.32 -15.46
N ARG A 67 -1.24 15.83 -15.63
CA ARG A 67 -0.04 15.48 -14.83
C ARG A 67 -0.26 15.50 -13.32
N LEU A 68 -0.99 16.48 -12.79
CA LEU A 68 -1.27 16.57 -11.35
C LEU A 68 -2.20 15.46 -10.86
N ARG A 69 -3.22 15.08 -11.64
CA ARG A 69 -4.12 13.98 -11.29
C ARG A 69 -3.41 12.64 -11.41
N GLN A 70 -2.61 12.42 -12.45
CA GLN A 70 -1.76 11.22 -12.57
C GLN A 70 -0.89 11.04 -11.33
N ARG A 71 -0.13 12.08 -10.95
CA ARG A 71 0.72 12.05 -9.75
C ARG A 71 -0.01 11.71 -8.47
N LYS A 72 -1.21 12.26 -8.29
CA LYS A 72 -2.07 11.93 -7.14
C LYS A 72 -2.47 10.46 -7.16
N TRP A 73 -3.07 10.01 -8.26
CA TRP A 73 -3.64 8.66 -8.38
C TRP A 73 -2.59 7.55 -8.44
N LEU A 74 -1.34 7.87 -8.80
CA LEU A 74 -0.21 6.94 -8.74
C LEU A 74 0.06 6.40 -7.32
N GLY A 75 -0.39 7.09 -6.27
CA GLY A 75 -0.31 6.56 -4.91
C GLY A 75 -0.98 5.19 -4.77
N LEU A 76 -2.10 4.97 -5.46
CA LEU A 76 -2.86 3.72 -5.40
C LEU A 76 -2.08 2.50 -5.91
N PRO A 77 -1.58 2.47 -7.17
CA PRO A 77 -0.77 1.34 -7.63
C PRO A 77 0.53 1.20 -6.86
N ILE A 78 1.16 2.29 -6.40
CA ILE A 78 2.36 2.23 -5.53
C ILE A 78 2.05 1.44 -4.24
N GLY A 79 0.90 1.73 -3.61
CA GLY A 79 0.42 0.97 -2.46
C GLY A 79 0.23 -0.51 -2.77
N MET A 80 -0.38 -0.84 -3.91
CA MET A 80 -0.59 -2.23 -4.33
C MET A 80 0.72 -2.98 -4.62
N PHE A 81 1.74 -2.34 -5.21
CA PHE A 81 3.05 -2.97 -5.35
C PHE A 81 3.69 -3.25 -3.99
N LEU A 82 3.57 -2.30 -3.04
CA LEU A 82 4.06 -2.52 -1.68
C LEU A 82 3.31 -3.63 -0.96
N TYR A 83 2.01 -3.78 -1.19
CA TYR A 83 1.28 -4.94 -0.70
C TYR A 83 1.97 -6.24 -1.14
N LEU A 84 2.22 -6.44 -2.45
CA LEU A 84 2.82 -7.67 -2.94
C LEU A 84 4.20 -7.97 -2.31
N VAL A 85 4.98 -6.93 -2.05
CA VAL A 85 6.29 -7.06 -1.37
C VAL A 85 6.10 -7.47 0.09
N LEU A 86 5.23 -6.77 0.82
CA LEU A 86 4.99 -6.96 2.26
C LEU A 86 4.25 -8.27 2.56
N ASP A 87 3.39 -8.71 1.66
CA ASP A 87 2.66 -10.00 1.71
C ASP A 87 3.56 -11.17 1.32
N ARG A 88 4.73 -10.87 0.72
CA ARG A 88 5.62 -11.88 0.13
C ARG A 88 4.90 -12.68 -0.98
N ALA A 89 4.02 -12.03 -1.73
CA ALA A 89 3.26 -12.65 -2.82
C ALA A 89 4.17 -13.33 -3.86
N TRP A 90 5.39 -12.78 -4.05
CA TRP A 90 6.44 -13.34 -4.91
C TRP A 90 6.93 -14.74 -4.50
N THR A 91 6.65 -15.21 -3.28
CA THR A 91 6.96 -16.57 -2.82
C THR A 91 5.99 -17.61 -3.42
N ARG A 92 4.80 -17.19 -3.85
CA ARG A 92 3.78 -17.99 -4.54
C ARG A 92 3.85 -17.69 -6.03
N THR A 93 4.85 -18.26 -6.71
CA THR A 93 5.19 -17.89 -8.10
C THR A 93 4.03 -18.10 -9.07
N THR A 94 3.23 -19.15 -8.89
CA THR A 94 2.02 -19.41 -9.69
C THR A 94 1.02 -18.27 -9.55
N MET A 95 0.70 -17.86 -8.33
CA MET A 95 -0.25 -16.77 -8.08
C MET A 95 0.31 -15.41 -8.53
N PHE A 96 1.58 -15.16 -8.23
CA PHE A 96 2.25 -13.89 -8.53
C PHE A 96 2.30 -13.59 -10.04
N TRP A 97 2.51 -14.61 -10.86
CA TRP A 97 2.61 -14.49 -12.33
C TRP A 97 1.28 -14.69 -13.06
N TRP A 98 0.16 -14.90 -12.36
CA TRP A 98 -1.14 -15.04 -13.02
C TRP A 98 -1.42 -13.81 -13.92
N PRO A 99 -1.90 -13.97 -15.18
CA PRO A 99 -2.41 -15.19 -15.81
C PRO A 99 -1.38 -16.02 -16.60
N PHE A 100 -0.10 -15.64 -16.59
CA PHE A 100 0.93 -16.31 -17.40
C PHE A 100 1.30 -17.71 -16.90
N SER A 101 1.03 -18.00 -15.63
CA SER A 101 1.24 -19.28 -14.96
C SER A 101 0.05 -20.26 -15.09
N GLY A 102 -1.08 -19.81 -15.65
CA GLY A 102 -2.34 -20.55 -15.71
C GLY A 102 -3.54 -19.64 -15.47
N ILE A 103 -4.72 -20.05 -15.95
CA ILE A 103 -5.95 -19.22 -15.86
C ILE A 103 -6.77 -19.57 -14.61
N ASP A 104 -6.69 -20.81 -14.12
CA ASP A 104 -7.46 -21.26 -12.96
C ASP A 104 -6.85 -20.72 -11.66
N ILE A 105 -7.48 -19.71 -11.06
CA ILE A 105 -7.02 -19.07 -9.82
C ILE A 105 -7.38 -19.89 -8.58
N ARG A 106 -8.47 -20.68 -8.64
CA ARG A 106 -9.08 -21.28 -7.45
C ARG A 106 -8.31 -22.47 -6.89
N ASN A 107 -7.46 -23.08 -7.70
CA ASN A 107 -6.66 -24.25 -7.33
C ASN A 107 -5.18 -23.93 -7.05
N LEU A 108 -4.78 -22.65 -7.07
CA LEU A 108 -3.35 -22.29 -7.10
C LEU A 108 -2.64 -22.24 -5.76
N ASP A 109 -3.36 -22.17 -4.64
CA ASP A 109 -2.78 -22.34 -3.30
C ASP A 109 -3.90 -22.41 -2.25
N ASN A 110 -3.84 -23.39 -1.36
CA ASN A 110 -4.66 -23.35 -0.16
C ASN A 110 -4.21 -22.16 0.70
N PRO A 111 -5.13 -21.39 1.31
CA PRO A 111 -4.78 -20.31 2.22
C PRO A 111 -4.02 -20.85 3.43
N ASN A 112 -2.70 -20.89 3.35
CA ASN A 112 -1.84 -21.08 4.52
C ASN A 112 -1.87 -19.77 5.30
N TRP A 113 -2.89 -19.62 6.14
CA TRP A 113 -2.93 -18.56 7.14
C TRP A 113 -1.67 -18.68 7.98
N GLU A 114 -0.93 -17.58 8.12
CA GLU A 114 0.17 -17.55 9.06
C GLU A 114 -0.36 -17.84 10.47
N SER A 115 0.51 -18.38 11.33
CA SER A 115 0.13 -18.64 12.71
C SER A 115 -0.45 -17.36 13.36
N ALA A 116 -1.44 -17.51 14.25
CA ALA A 116 -2.04 -16.36 14.93
C ALA A 116 -0.99 -15.47 15.62
N ALA A 117 0.09 -16.07 16.13
CA ALA A 117 1.23 -15.36 16.70
C ALA A 117 1.95 -14.49 15.67
N THR A 118 2.20 -15.01 14.46
CA THR A 118 2.80 -14.23 13.37
C THR A 118 1.88 -13.08 12.95
N LEU A 119 0.57 -13.35 12.84
CA LEU A 119 -0.37 -12.30 12.47
C LEU A 119 -0.38 -11.16 13.49
N MET A 120 -0.38 -11.50 14.78
CA MET A 120 -0.33 -10.52 15.86
C MET A 120 0.99 -9.73 15.84
N PHE A 121 2.13 -10.40 15.63
CA PHE A 121 3.44 -9.76 15.55
C PHE A 121 3.51 -8.73 14.42
N MET A 122 3.01 -9.09 13.24
CA MET A 122 2.94 -8.16 12.11
C MET A 122 2.04 -6.96 12.41
N GLU A 123 0.87 -7.16 13.02
CA GLU A 123 0.01 -6.03 13.40
C GLU A 123 0.68 -5.09 14.40
N ILE A 124 1.44 -5.63 15.37
CA ILE A 124 2.22 -4.82 16.33
C ILE A 124 3.26 -3.97 15.59
N ILE A 125 4.01 -4.56 14.64
CA ILE A 125 4.97 -3.80 13.83
C ILE A 125 4.26 -2.69 13.04
N GLY A 126 3.10 -3.00 12.46
CA GLY A 126 2.26 -2.03 11.78
C GLY A 126 1.87 -0.85 12.68
N LEU A 127 1.38 -1.14 13.89
CA LEU A 127 1.04 -0.11 14.88
C LEU A 127 2.25 0.72 15.31
N VAL A 128 3.42 0.09 15.50
CA VAL A 128 4.67 0.80 15.80
C VAL A 128 5.06 1.72 14.64
N ALA A 129 4.94 1.26 13.39
CA ALA A 129 5.21 2.08 12.21
C ALA A 129 4.26 3.28 12.09
N ILE A 130 2.97 3.09 12.43
CA ILE A 130 1.98 4.18 12.49
C ILE A 130 2.36 5.15 13.60
N ALA A 131 2.62 4.68 14.82
CA ALA A 131 2.97 5.54 15.96
C ALA A 131 4.24 6.36 15.67
N TYR A 132 5.27 5.71 15.12
CA TYR A 132 6.49 6.37 14.66
C TYR A 132 6.20 7.44 13.60
N SER A 133 5.37 7.13 12.61
CA SER A 133 4.98 8.04 11.55
C SER A 133 4.21 9.26 12.06
N VAL A 134 3.21 9.05 12.91
CA VAL A 134 2.40 10.13 13.50
C VAL A 134 3.30 11.07 14.31
N LYS A 135 4.23 10.53 15.09
CA LYS A 135 5.22 11.32 15.84
C LYS A 135 6.19 12.07 14.92
N THR A 136 6.74 11.39 13.92
CA THR A 136 7.76 11.94 13.00
C THR A 136 7.20 13.08 12.16
N TYR A 137 5.99 12.92 11.63
CA TYR A 137 5.37 13.90 10.74
C TYR A 137 4.47 14.92 11.45
N LYS A 138 4.44 14.88 12.79
CA LYS A 138 3.68 15.76 13.67
C LYS A 138 2.17 15.77 13.35
N LEU A 139 1.61 14.60 13.09
CA LEU A 139 0.18 14.47 12.74
C LEU A 139 -0.77 14.68 13.94
N PHE A 140 -0.23 15.00 15.12
CA PHE A 140 -1.00 15.47 16.29
C PHE A 140 -1.39 16.94 16.16
N ASP A 141 -0.60 17.75 15.45
CA ASP A 141 -0.87 19.17 15.24
C ASP A 141 -2.09 19.33 14.31
N LYS A 142 -2.99 20.26 14.65
CA LYS A 142 -4.30 20.41 13.97
C LYS A 142 -4.15 20.70 12.47
N ASP A 143 -3.18 21.54 12.10
CA ASP A 143 -2.97 21.97 10.73
C ASP A 143 -2.38 20.83 9.86
N GLU A 144 -1.39 20.12 10.39
CA GLU A 144 -0.75 18.96 9.78
C GLU A 144 -1.75 17.82 9.62
N ARG A 145 -2.57 17.57 10.65
CA ARG A 145 -3.66 16.60 10.61
C ARG A 145 -4.70 16.97 9.55
N SER A 146 -5.13 18.23 9.52
CA SER A 146 -6.10 18.73 8.54
C SER A 146 -5.57 18.59 7.11
N LEU A 147 -4.30 18.95 6.89
CA LEU A 147 -3.63 18.79 5.60
C LEU A 147 -3.60 17.34 5.15
N PHE A 148 -3.26 16.42 6.06
CA PHE A 148 -3.24 14.99 5.77
C PHE A 148 -4.64 14.46 5.45
N PHE A 149 -5.65 14.71 6.28
CA PHE A 149 -6.99 14.17 6.05
C PHE A 149 -7.73 14.82 4.88
N THR A 150 -7.38 16.06 4.50
CA THR A 150 -8.03 16.76 3.37
C THR A 150 -7.31 16.47 2.05
N LYS A 151 -5.99 16.64 2.02
CA LYS A 151 -5.17 16.56 0.80
C LYS A 151 -4.36 15.27 0.69
N GLY A 152 -4.15 14.56 1.79
CA GLY A 152 -3.31 13.36 1.83
C GLY A 152 -1.83 13.67 1.85
N HIS A 153 -1.46 14.94 2.07
CA HIS A 153 -0.09 15.42 2.01
C HIS A 153 0.51 15.53 3.41
N ILE A 154 1.83 15.44 3.48
CA ILE A 154 2.61 15.78 4.67
C ILE A 154 3.36 17.08 4.39
N LYS A 155 3.47 17.93 5.40
CA LYS A 155 4.14 19.24 5.30
C LYS A 155 5.63 19.04 5.00
N ARG A 156 6.15 19.75 3.99
CA ARG A 156 7.55 19.62 3.51
C ARG A 156 8.58 19.82 4.64
N THR A 157 8.32 20.73 5.58
CA THR A 157 9.19 20.99 6.73
C THR A 157 9.35 19.80 7.66
N ASN A 158 8.36 18.91 7.70
CA ASN A 158 8.37 17.72 8.55
C ASN A 158 8.94 16.49 7.81
N MET A 159 9.21 16.61 6.50
CA MET A 159 9.84 15.58 5.69
C MET A 159 11.36 15.71 5.63
N SER A 160 11.86 16.95 5.62
CA SER A 160 13.30 17.21 5.59
C SER A 160 13.92 16.70 6.87
N ARG A 161 14.86 15.77 6.74
CA ARG A 161 15.76 15.37 7.83
C ARG A 161 16.41 16.67 8.33
N LYS A 162 16.24 17.01 9.62
CA LYS A 162 17.27 17.78 10.30
C LYS A 162 18.46 16.82 10.34
N GLU A 163 19.41 17.02 9.42
CA GLU A 163 20.75 16.45 9.58
C GLU A 163 21.40 17.02 10.84
#